data_AF-A0A9X2JZT6-F1
#
_entry.id   AF-A0A9X2JZT6-F1
#
_cell.length_a   1.000
_cell.length_b   1.000
_cell.length_c   1.000
_cell.angle_alpha   90.00
_cell.angle_beta   90.00
_cell.angle_gamma   90.00
#
_symmetry.space_group_name_H-M   'P 1'
#
loop_
_entity.id
_entity.type
_entity.pdbx_description
1 polymer ?
#
loop_
_entity_poly.entity_id
_entity_poly.type
_entity_poly.pdbx_seq_one_letter_code
_entity_poly.pdbx_strand_id
1 'polypeptide(L)'
;MFDLRNTCRDLQVRVAKLEQATVSGMPDASIAERFDELHHRVDTVGQNILDRMDKGFARLDKELGGVKSDLTDFKTSVNGRFSDVEREISDFKTSVDGRFNDVEREISDFKTSVDGRFNDVEREIGDVKLTMNERFGEVDDRFTQVDSRLGLLQTEVTKVTQLTQTIHNDNGLRDLRIDRMEKRLDGHDGRFDRIDARLDGHDQRFDRIDARLDGHDQRFDKIEALLVRIDAKLPDDQPV
;
A
#
# COMPACT_ATOMS: atom_id res chain seq x y z
N MET A 1 -85.07 -123.99 -51.89
CA MET A 1 -85.86 -122.74 -52.01
C MET A 1 -86.58 -122.33 -50.70
N PHE A 2 -87.03 -123.27 -49.85
CA PHE A 2 -87.68 -122.94 -48.56
C PHE A 2 -86.70 -122.40 -47.49
N ASP A 3 -85.45 -122.88 -47.50
CA ASP A 3 -84.45 -122.55 -46.47
C ASP A 3 -83.96 -121.10 -46.53
N LEU A 4 -83.71 -120.59 -47.75
CA LEU A 4 -83.34 -119.19 -47.98
C LEU A 4 -84.41 -118.21 -47.49
N ARG A 5 -85.68 -118.59 -47.61
CA ARG A 5 -86.83 -117.77 -47.20
C ARG A 5 -86.94 -117.67 -45.68
N ASN A 6 -86.60 -118.74 -44.97
CA ASN A 6 -86.57 -118.76 -43.51
C ASN A 6 -85.36 -118.02 -42.96
N THR A 7 -84.17 -118.17 -43.54
CA THR A 7 -83.00 -117.35 -43.18
C THR A 7 -83.22 -115.87 -43.47
N CYS A 8 -83.90 -115.53 -44.57
CA CYS A 8 -84.23 -114.14 -44.88
C CYS A 8 -85.24 -113.55 -43.88
N ARG A 9 -86.20 -114.37 -43.42
CA ARG A 9 -87.17 -113.97 -42.38
C ARG A 9 -86.51 -113.84 -41.00
N ASP A 10 -85.59 -114.74 -40.65
CA ASP A 10 -84.79 -114.66 -39.43
C ASP A 10 -83.89 -113.42 -39.44
N LEU A 11 -83.23 -113.14 -40.57
CA LEU A 11 -82.49 -111.89 -40.78
C LEU A 11 -83.39 -110.67 -40.63
N GLN A 12 -84.60 -110.66 -41.21
CA GLN A 12 -85.56 -109.57 -41.05
C GLN A 12 -85.97 -109.36 -39.58
N VAL A 13 -86.23 -110.44 -38.83
CA VAL A 13 -86.57 -110.36 -37.40
C VAL A 13 -85.38 -109.86 -36.57
N ARG A 14 -84.17 -110.29 -36.91
CA ARG A 14 -82.94 -109.85 -36.24
C ARG A 14 -82.62 -108.38 -36.53
N VAL A 15 -82.84 -107.92 -37.75
CA VAL A 15 -82.73 -106.50 -38.14
C VAL A 15 -83.76 -105.66 -37.37
N ALA A 16 -85.02 -106.10 -37.31
CA ALA A 16 -86.06 -105.40 -36.54
C ALA A 16 -85.76 -105.33 -35.03
N LYS A 17 -85.19 -106.40 -34.45
CA LYS A 17 -84.72 -106.40 -33.05
C LYS A 17 -83.54 -105.46 -32.83
N LEU A 18 -82.61 -105.38 -33.78
CA LEU A 18 -81.49 -104.44 -33.74
C LEU A 18 -81.95 -102.98 -33.88
N GLU A 19 -83.02 -102.72 -34.64
CA GLU A 19 -83.65 -101.39 -34.75
C GLU A 19 -84.38 -100.98 -33.46
N GLN A 20 -85.02 -101.91 -32.75
CA GLN A 20 -85.65 -101.65 -31.45
C GLN A 20 -84.67 -101.52 -30.28
N ALA A 21 -83.44 -102.00 -30.41
CA ALA A 21 -82.40 -101.84 -29.39
C ALA A 21 -81.95 -100.37 -29.35
N THR A 22 -82.44 -99.63 -28.36
CA THR A 22 -82.20 -98.20 -28.20
C THR A 22 -80.75 -97.93 -27.78
N VAL A 23 -80.02 -97.20 -28.62
CA VAL A 23 -79.00 -96.26 -28.15
C VAL A 23 -79.71 -94.91 -28.09
N SER A 24 -79.61 -94.23 -26.95
CA SER A 24 -80.37 -93.03 -26.60
C SER A 24 -80.37 -91.96 -27.72
N GLY A 25 -81.56 -91.47 -28.10
CA GLY A 25 -81.72 -90.24 -28.89
C GLY A 25 -82.76 -90.26 -30.03
N MET A 26 -83.10 -91.42 -30.61
CA MET A 26 -84.04 -91.53 -31.74
C MET A 26 -84.85 -92.84 -31.71
N PRO A 27 -86.03 -92.87 -31.05
CA PRO A 27 -86.96 -93.99 -31.19
C PRO A 27 -87.59 -93.99 -32.59
N ASP A 28 -87.78 -95.18 -33.17
CA ASP A 28 -88.45 -95.46 -34.47
C ASP A 28 -87.67 -95.16 -35.77
N ALA A 29 -86.38 -94.80 -35.71
CA ALA A 29 -85.49 -94.65 -36.88
C ALA A 29 -84.73 -95.94 -37.23
N SER A 30 -84.57 -96.23 -38.53
CA SER A 30 -83.73 -97.31 -39.07
C SER A 30 -82.24 -97.09 -38.75
N ILE A 31 -81.43 -98.15 -38.79
CA ILE A 31 -79.99 -98.05 -38.52
C ILE A 31 -79.30 -97.06 -39.48
N ALA A 32 -79.73 -96.98 -40.75
CA ALA A 32 -79.17 -96.06 -41.74
C ALA A 32 -79.43 -94.58 -41.35
N GLU A 33 -80.67 -94.24 -40.99
CA GLU A 33 -81.03 -92.89 -40.54
C GLU A 33 -80.28 -92.48 -39.26
N ARG A 34 -79.96 -93.43 -38.38
CA ARG A 34 -79.13 -93.19 -37.20
C ARG A 34 -77.66 -92.93 -37.55
N PHE A 35 -77.12 -93.59 -38.57
CA PHE A 35 -75.76 -93.30 -39.07
C PHE A 35 -75.70 -91.93 -39.75
N ASP A 36 -76.72 -91.56 -40.52
CA ASP A 36 -76.81 -90.23 -41.14
C ASP A 36 -76.91 -89.11 -40.07
N GLU A 37 -77.73 -89.30 -39.02
CA GLU A 37 -77.78 -88.37 -37.90
C GLU A 37 -76.46 -88.33 -37.12
N LEU A 38 -75.81 -89.47 -36.90
CA LEU A 38 -74.49 -89.52 -36.29
C LEU A 38 -73.47 -88.73 -37.14
N HIS A 39 -73.48 -88.90 -38.46
CA HIS A 39 -72.65 -88.12 -39.38
C HIS A 39 -72.96 -86.63 -39.30
N HIS A 40 -74.24 -86.25 -39.33
CA HIS A 40 -74.64 -84.85 -39.20
C HIS A 40 -74.20 -84.22 -37.87
N ARG A 41 -74.30 -84.97 -36.76
CA ARG A 41 -73.81 -84.54 -35.44
C ARG A 41 -72.29 -84.45 -35.40
N VAL A 42 -71.58 -85.39 -36.02
CA VAL A 42 -70.11 -85.36 -36.14
C VAL A 42 -69.67 -84.13 -36.97
N ASP A 43 -70.34 -83.85 -38.08
CA ASP A 43 -70.08 -82.65 -38.91
C ASP A 43 -70.37 -81.37 -38.13
N THR A 44 -71.47 -81.33 -37.37
CA THR A 44 -71.83 -80.20 -36.52
C THR A 44 -70.80 -79.97 -35.42
N VAL A 45 -70.34 -81.03 -34.75
CA VAL A 45 -69.27 -80.94 -33.74
C VAL A 45 -67.97 -80.49 -34.38
N GLY A 46 -67.61 -81.04 -35.55
CA GLY A 46 -66.44 -80.63 -36.33
C GLY A 46 -66.48 -79.14 -36.67
N GLN A 47 -67.61 -78.66 -37.20
CA GLN A 47 -67.80 -77.26 -37.56
C GLN A 47 -67.75 -76.34 -36.33
N ASN A 48 -68.38 -76.72 -35.23
CA ASN A 48 -68.32 -75.95 -33.98
C ASN A 48 -66.90 -75.84 -33.41
N ILE A 49 -66.11 -76.91 -33.50
CA ILE A 49 -64.70 -76.90 -33.10
C ILE A 49 -63.90 -75.95 -33.99
N LEU A 50 -64.07 -76.06 -35.32
CA LEU A 50 -63.39 -75.20 -36.29
C LEU A 50 -63.74 -73.72 -36.05
N ASP A 51 -65.02 -73.38 -35.94
CA ASP A 51 -65.48 -72.01 -35.67
C ASP A 51 -64.90 -71.45 -34.36
N ARG A 52 -64.80 -72.28 -33.31
CA ARG A 52 -64.21 -71.87 -32.03
C ARG A 52 -62.71 -71.65 -32.14
N MET A 53 -62.02 -72.52 -32.88
CA MET A 53 -60.59 -72.39 -33.16
C MET A 53 -60.30 -71.13 -33.97
N ASP A 54 -61.06 -70.87 -35.03
CA ASP A 54 -60.90 -69.67 -35.88
C ASP A 54 -61.12 -68.38 -35.09
N LYS A 55 -62.16 -68.32 -34.25
CA LYS A 55 -62.38 -67.18 -33.35
C LYS A 55 -61.25 -67.02 -32.34
N GLY A 56 -60.71 -68.13 -31.83
CA GLY A 56 -59.57 -68.14 -30.93
C GLY A 56 -58.30 -67.60 -31.60
N PHE A 57 -57.99 -68.08 -32.81
CA PHE A 57 -56.84 -67.63 -33.58
C PHE A 57 -56.97 -66.16 -34.00
N ALA A 58 -58.14 -65.73 -34.46
CA ALA A 58 -58.38 -64.33 -34.79
C ALA A 58 -58.18 -63.40 -33.58
N ARG A 59 -58.58 -63.86 -32.38
CA ARG A 59 -58.32 -63.12 -31.14
C ARG A 59 -56.83 -63.07 -30.81
N LEU A 60 -56.13 -64.20 -30.90
CA LEU A 60 -54.69 -64.27 -30.66
C LEU A 60 -53.91 -63.37 -31.63
N ASP A 61 -54.27 -63.36 -32.91
CA ASP A 61 -53.64 -62.48 -33.90
C ASP A 61 -53.83 -61.00 -33.56
N LYS A 62 -55.02 -60.63 -33.08
CA LYS A 62 -55.29 -59.26 -32.62
C LYS A 62 -54.48 -58.90 -31.38
N GLU A 63 -54.43 -59.77 -30.38
CA GLU A 63 -53.64 -59.54 -29.16
C GLU A 63 -52.14 -59.46 -29.48
N LEU A 64 -51.64 -60.35 -30.34
CA LEU A 64 -50.24 -60.38 -30.79
C LEU A 64 -49.90 -59.14 -31.63
N GLY A 65 -50.82 -58.67 -32.47
CA GLY A 65 -50.72 -57.41 -33.19
C GLY A 65 -50.63 -56.21 -32.25
N GLY A 66 -51.45 -56.19 -31.19
CA GLY A 66 -51.41 -55.17 -30.14
C GLY A 66 -50.06 -55.14 -29.42
N VAL A 67 -49.60 -56.28 -28.92
CA VAL A 67 -48.29 -56.41 -28.26
C VAL A 67 -47.14 -55.96 -29.17
N LYS A 68 -47.20 -56.29 -30.47
CA LYS A 68 -46.20 -55.84 -31.45
C LYS A 68 -46.20 -54.32 -31.61
N SER A 69 -47.37 -53.70 -31.60
CA SER A 69 -47.51 -52.23 -31.62
C SER A 69 -46.90 -51.62 -30.36
N ASP A 70 -47.31 -52.10 -29.17
CA ASP A 70 -46.80 -51.62 -27.89
C ASP A 70 -45.27 -51.76 -27.79
N LEU A 71 -44.71 -52.87 -28.29
CA LEU A 71 -43.27 -53.08 -28.33
C LEU A 71 -42.56 -52.08 -29.27
N THR A 72 -43.20 -51.72 -30.38
CA THR A 72 -42.67 -50.72 -31.32
C THR A 72 -42.69 -49.33 -30.70
N ASP A 73 -43.76 -48.97 -30.02
CA ASP A 73 -43.90 -47.70 -29.32
C ASP A 73 -42.92 -47.59 -28.15
N PHE A 74 -42.80 -48.66 -27.36
CA PHE A 74 -41.82 -48.75 -26.28
C PHE A 74 -40.40 -48.57 -26.80
N LYS A 75 -40.03 -49.28 -27.88
CA LYS A 75 -38.70 -49.15 -28.50
C LYS A 75 -38.43 -47.72 -28.96
N THR A 76 -39.43 -47.08 -29.56
CA THR A 76 -39.33 -45.69 -30.04
C THR A 76 -39.14 -44.72 -28.88
N SER A 77 -39.93 -44.86 -27.81
CA SER A 77 -39.84 -44.05 -26.59
C SER A 77 -38.47 -44.20 -25.91
N VAL A 78 -37.99 -45.43 -25.75
CA VAL A 78 -36.69 -45.72 -25.14
C VAL A 78 -35.54 -45.13 -25.95
N ASN A 79 -35.57 -45.30 -27.28
CA ASN A 79 -34.55 -44.70 -28.15
C ASN A 79 -34.54 -43.17 -28.10
N GLY A 80 -35.73 -42.54 -28.04
CA GLY A 80 -35.84 -41.10 -27.84
C GLY A 80 -35.22 -40.64 -26.53
N ARG A 81 -35.56 -41.29 -25.42
CA ARG A 81 -34.98 -40.99 -24.09
C ARG A 81 -33.47 -41.17 -24.04
N PHE A 82 -32.93 -42.21 -24.69
CA PHE A 82 -31.48 -42.38 -24.79
C PHE A 82 -30.83 -41.24 -25.56
N SER A 83 -31.45 -40.80 -26.66
CA SER A 83 -30.94 -39.70 -27.48
C SER A 83 -30.96 -38.37 -26.70
N ASP A 84 -32.00 -38.12 -25.90
CA ASP A 84 -32.09 -36.95 -25.03
C ASP A 84 -31.00 -36.95 -23.96
N VAL A 85 -30.76 -38.10 -23.31
CA VAL A 85 -29.70 -38.25 -22.30
C VAL A 85 -28.32 -38.06 -22.92
N GLU A 86 -28.05 -38.62 -24.10
CA GLU A 86 -26.80 -38.41 -24.82
C GLU A 86 -26.56 -36.93 -25.11
N ARG A 87 -27.62 -36.21 -25.53
CA ARG A 87 -27.55 -34.76 -25.76
C ARG A 87 -27.27 -34.00 -24.47
N GLU A 88 -27.99 -34.28 -23.39
CA GLU A 88 -27.78 -33.61 -22.09
C GLU A 88 -26.36 -33.84 -21.55
N ILE A 89 -25.82 -35.05 -21.68
CA ILE A 89 -24.45 -35.36 -21.27
C ILE A 89 -23.45 -34.58 -22.13
N SER A 90 -23.67 -34.48 -23.44
CA SER A 90 -22.82 -33.71 -24.35
C SER A 90 -22.84 -32.20 -24.02
N ASP A 91 -24.03 -31.66 -23.77
CA ASP A 91 -24.23 -30.25 -23.41
C ASP A 91 -23.56 -29.95 -22.06
N PHE A 92 -23.76 -30.82 -21.07
CA PHE A 92 -23.12 -30.71 -19.75
C PHE A 92 -21.59 -30.74 -19.86
N LYS A 93 -21.04 -31.70 -20.63
CA LYS A 93 -19.60 -31.81 -20.85
C LYS A 93 -19.04 -30.53 -21.47
N THR A 94 -19.69 -30.01 -22.50
CA THR A 94 -19.29 -28.77 -23.16
C THR A 94 -19.31 -27.58 -22.19
N SER A 95 -20.34 -27.49 -21.35
CA SER A 95 -20.46 -26.44 -20.33
C SER A 95 -19.33 -26.53 -19.28
N VAL A 96 -19.04 -27.75 -18.79
CA VAL A 96 -17.98 -27.99 -17.81
C VAL A 96 -16.61 -27.66 -18.40
N ASP A 97 -16.31 -28.13 -19.61
CA ASP A 97 -15.05 -27.85 -20.31
C ASP A 97 -14.87 -26.34 -20.51
N GLY A 98 -15.93 -25.62 -20.88
CA GLY A 98 -15.91 -24.16 -20.99
C GLY A 98 -15.55 -23.47 -19.67
N ARG A 99 -16.22 -23.85 -18.58
CA ARG A 99 -15.95 -23.29 -17.24
C ARG A 99 -14.53 -23.59 -16.76
N PHE A 100 -14.00 -24.77 -17.04
CA PHE A 100 -12.61 -25.11 -16.70
C PHE A 100 -11.61 -24.23 -17.46
N ASN A 101 -11.81 -24.05 -18.76
CA ASN A 101 -10.95 -23.18 -19.56
C ASN A 101 -11.00 -21.72 -19.11
N ASP A 102 -12.17 -21.24 -18.70
CA ASP A 102 -12.31 -19.87 -18.16
C ASP A 102 -11.57 -19.70 -16.84
N VAL A 103 -11.70 -20.67 -15.92
CA VAL A 103 -10.95 -20.67 -14.65
C VAL A 103 -9.44 -20.74 -14.89
N GLU A 104 -8.98 -21.57 -15.83
CA GLU A 104 -7.56 -21.64 -16.17
C GLU A 104 -7.04 -20.31 -16.70
N ARG A 105 -7.83 -19.61 -17.52
CA ARG A 105 -7.51 -18.28 -18.03
C ARG A 105 -7.44 -17.26 -16.89
N GLU A 106 -8.45 -17.20 -16.02
CA GLU A 106 -8.47 -16.28 -14.87
C GLU A 106 -7.27 -16.49 -13.95
N ILE A 107 -6.91 -17.75 -13.67
CA ILE A 107 -5.73 -18.07 -12.85
C ILE A 107 -4.44 -17.62 -13.54
N SER A 108 -4.31 -17.82 -14.85
CA SER A 108 -3.15 -17.38 -15.63
C SER A 108 -3.01 -15.86 -15.64
N ASP A 109 -4.13 -15.15 -15.84
CA ASP A 109 -4.16 -13.68 -15.86
C ASP A 109 -3.86 -13.11 -14.47
N PHE A 110 -4.44 -13.69 -13.42
CA PHE A 110 -4.15 -13.33 -12.04
C PHE A 110 -2.67 -13.52 -11.71
N LYS A 111 -2.09 -14.67 -12.07
CA LYS A 111 -0.67 -14.95 -11.86
C LYS A 111 0.20 -13.91 -12.56
N THR A 112 -0.08 -13.62 -13.83
CA THR A 112 0.64 -12.60 -14.61
C THR A 112 0.56 -11.23 -13.96
N SER A 113 -0.62 -10.84 -13.48
CA SER A 113 -0.83 -9.57 -12.77
C SER A 113 -0.04 -9.49 -11.46
N VAL A 114 -0.07 -10.56 -10.66
CA VAL A 114 0.66 -10.65 -9.38
C VAL A 114 2.16 -10.59 -9.62
N ASP A 115 2.68 -11.37 -10.57
CA ASP A 115 4.11 -11.38 -10.93
C ASP A 115 4.56 -9.97 -11.37
N GLY A 116 3.75 -9.27 -12.17
CA GLY A 116 4.01 -7.89 -12.57
C GLY A 116 4.12 -6.94 -11.38
N ARG A 117 3.14 -6.97 -10.47
CA ARG A 117 3.14 -6.12 -9.25
C ARG A 117 4.32 -6.42 -8.33
N PHE A 118 4.71 -7.69 -8.20
CA PHE A 118 5.88 -8.05 -7.40
C PHE A 118 7.17 -7.49 -7.99
N ASN A 119 7.35 -7.60 -9.31
CA ASN A 119 8.52 -7.03 -10.00
C ASN A 119 8.59 -5.50 -9.87
N ASP A 120 7.44 -4.82 -9.92
CA ASP A 120 7.38 -3.36 -9.74
C ASP A 120 7.75 -2.96 -8.31
N VAL A 121 7.23 -3.67 -7.30
CA VAL A 121 7.58 -3.45 -5.89
C VAL A 121 9.07 -3.71 -5.64
N GLU A 122 9.62 -4.77 -6.22
CA GLU A 122 11.05 -5.07 -6.11
C GLU A 122 11.92 -3.94 -6.68
N ARG A 123 11.51 -3.38 -7.83
CA ARG A 123 12.18 -2.23 -8.45
C ARG A 123 12.09 -0.97 -7.59
N GLU A 124 10.89 -0.61 -7.12
CA GLU A 124 10.71 0.57 -6.26
C GLU A 124 11.53 0.48 -4.97
N ILE A 125 11.56 -0.71 -4.33
CA ILE A 125 12.40 -0.94 -3.15
C ILE A 125 13.88 -0.78 -3.50
N GLY A 126 14.32 -1.24 -4.67
CA GLY A 126 15.66 -1.04 -5.18
C GLY A 126 16.01 0.45 -5.34
N ASP A 127 15.14 1.20 -6.02
CA ASP A 127 15.33 2.62 -6.30
C ASP A 127 15.35 3.47 -5.02
N VAL A 128 14.47 3.17 -4.06
CA VAL A 128 14.45 3.83 -2.75
C VAL A 128 15.76 3.56 -2.01
N LYS A 129 16.27 2.33 -2.01
CA LYS A 129 17.56 1.99 -1.38
C LYS A 129 18.72 2.74 -2.01
N LEU A 130 18.78 2.81 -3.35
CA LEU A 130 19.83 3.54 -4.06
C LEU A 130 19.79 5.03 -3.72
N THR A 131 18.62 5.66 -3.88
CA THR A 131 18.43 7.08 -3.58
C THR A 131 18.75 7.40 -2.11
N MET A 132 18.36 6.52 -1.18
CA MET A 132 18.65 6.68 0.24
C MET A 132 20.16 6.63 0.51
N ASN A 133 20.88 5.67 -0.07
CA ASN A 133 22.33 5.56 0.08
C ASN A 133 23.07 6.77 -0.50
N GLU A 134 22.65 7.26 -1.67
CA GLU A 134 23.22 8.48 -2.27
C GLU A 134 23.04 9.69 -1.35
N ARG A 135 21.81 9.91 -0.84
CA ARG A 135 21.53 11.03 0.07
C ARG A 135 22.28 10.93 1.39
N PHE A 136 22.46 9.73 1.94
CA PHE A 136 23.29 9.55 3.14
C PHE A 136 24.77 9.87 2.85
N GLY A 137 25.29 9.46 1.69
CA GLY A 137 26.63 9.85 1.25
C GLY A 137 26.81 11.38 1.16
N GLU A 138 25.86 12.08 0.55
CA GLU A 138 25.89 13.55 0.49
C GLU A 138 25.86 14.21 1.87
N VAL A 139 25.11 13.62 2.81
CA VAL A 139 25.04 14.10 4.19
C VAL A 139 26.38 13.90 4.90
N ASP A 140 27.03 12.75 4.73
CA ASP A 140 28.36 12.48 5.28
C ASP A 140 29.42 13.45 4.73
N ASP A 141 29.37 13.74 3.43
CA ASP A 141 30.25 14.74 2.79
C ASP A 141 30.04 16.14 3.40
N ARG A 142 28.78 16.54 3.62
CA ARG A 142 28.46 17.83 4.27
C ARG A 142 28.92 17.88 5.72
N PHE A 143 28.81 16.78 6.47
CA PHE A 143 29.33 16.72 7.84
C PHE A 143 30.85 16.86 7.85
N THR A 144 31.55 16.17 6.95
CA THR A 144 33.01 16.30 6.78
C THR A 144 33.43 17.76 6.47
N GLN A 145 32.64 18.45 5.63
CA GLN A 145 32.87 19.86 5.35
C GLN A 145 32.62 20.76 6.58
N VAL A 146 31.57 20.48 7.36
CA VAL A 146 31.28 21.22 8.60
C VAL A 146 32.40 21.04 9.61
N ASP A 147 32.88 19.81 9.83
CA ASP A 147 34.01 19.53 10.73
C ASP A 147 35.26 20.30 10.32
N SER A 148 35.55 20.34 9.01
CA SER A 148 36.68 21.11 8.48
C SER A 148 36.55 22.61 8.78
N ARG A 149 35.34 23.19 8.59
CA ARG A 149 35.07 24.60 8.89
C ARG A 149 35.15 24.90 10.38
N LEU A 150 34.67 24.00 11.23
CA LEU A 150 34.77 24.12 12.68
C LEU A 150 36.23 24.07 13.13
N GLY A 151 37.06 23.21 12.52
CA GLY A 151 38.51 23.19 12.77
C GLY A 151 39.21 24.51 12.42
N LEU A 152 38.83 25.14 11.30
CA LEU A 152 39.33 26.47 10.92
C LEU A 152 38.87 27.55 11.91
N LEU A 153 37.60 27.56 12.29
CA LEU A 153 37.07 28.50 13.27
C LEU A 153 37.75 28.35 14.63
N GLN A 154 38.01 27.12 15.08
CA GLN A 154 38.75 26.85 16.30
C GLN A 154 40.15 27.46 16.28
N THR A 155 40.82 27.40 15.12
CA THR A 155 42.13 28.02 14.92
C THR A 155 42.06 29.54 15.02
N GLU A 156 41.09 30.17 14.35
CA GLU A 156 40.94 31.63 14.39
C GLU A 156 40.53 32.13 15.79
N VAL A 157 39.63 31.44 16.48
CA VAL A 157 39.28 31.76 17.88
C VAL A 157 40.51 31.70 18.77
N THR A 158 41.37 30.68 18.60
CA THR A 158 42.62 30.57 19.36
C THR A 158 43.55 31.77 19.13
N LYS A 159 43.68 32.24 17.87
CA LYS A 159 44.47 33.44 17.55
C LYS A 159 43.87 34.71 18.17
N VAL A 160 42.55 34.87 18.14
CA VAL A 160 41.86 36.00 18.77
C VAL A 160 42.12 36.00 20.28
N THR A 161 42.01 34.85 20.94
CA THR A 161 42.32 34.73 22.37
C THR A 161 43.76 35.15 22.69
N GLN A 162 44.73 34.74 21.87
CA GLN A 162 46.14 35.15 22.04
C GLN A 162 46.35 36.66 21.84
N LEU A 163 45.70 37.25 20.83
CA LEU A 163 45.76 38.68 20.58
C LEU A 163 45.16 39.49 21.74
N THR A 164 44.00 39.06 22.25
CA THR A 164 43.37 39.68 23.42
C THR A 164 44.28 39.65 24.65
N GLN A 165 44.97 38.53 24.91
CA GLN A 165 45.93 38.45 26.00
C GLN A 165 47.10 39.42 25.82
N THR A 166 47.60 39.54 24.58
CA THR A 166 48.68 40.48 24.26
C THR A 166 48.25 41.92 24.50
N ILE A 167 47.08 42.32 24.02
CA ILE A 167 46.51 43.66 24.24
C ILE A 167 46.34 43.94 25.74
N HIS A 168 45.85 42.96 26.51
CA HIS A 168 45.67 43.10 27.95
C HIS A 168 47.00 43.41 28.65
N ASN A 169 48.06 42.67 28.31
CA ASN A 169 49.40 42.88 28.85
C ASN A 169 49.96 44.25 28.45
N ASP A 170 49.81 44.64 27.18
CA ASP A 170 50.28 45.92 26.66
C ASP A 170 49.57 47.11 27.34
N ASN A 171 48.26 47.00 27.58
CA ASN A 171 47.51 48.01 28.32
C ASN A 171 48.01 48.12 29.76
N GLY A 172 48.24 47.01 30.46
CA GLY A 172 48.82 47.04 31.80
C GLY A 172 50.19 47.72 31.86
N LEU A 173 51.03 47.53 30.83
CA LEU A 173 52.31 48.24 30.71
C LEU A 173 52.13 49.75 30.44
N ARG A 174 51.11 50.12 29.65
CA ARG A 174 50.77 51.52 29.37
C ARG A 174 50.28 52.23 30.62
N ASP A 175 49.43 51.58 31.41
CA ASP A 175 48.92 52.12 32.68
C ASP A 175 50.09 52.44 33.64
N LEU A 176 51.02 51.49 33.84
CA LEU A 176 52.23 51.72 34.64
C LEU A 176 53.10 52.87 34.13
N ARG A 177 53.11 53.09 32.82
CA ARG A 177 53.86 54.20 32.21
C ARG A 177 53.16 55.53 32.44
N ILE A 178 51.83 55.57 32.35
CA ILE A 178 51.00 56.74 32.65
C ILE A 178 51.16 57.13 34.12
N ASP A 179 51.03 56.19 35.06
CA ASP A 179 51.24 56.43 36.50
C ASP A 179 52.61 57.07 36.79
N ARG A 180 53.64 56.64 36.06
CA ARG A 180 55.00 57.20 36.18
C ARG A 180 55.09 58.61 35.61
N MET A 181 54.37 58.92 34.55
CA MET A 181 54.31 60.27 33.99
C MET A 181 53.57 61.21 34.92
N GLU A 182 52.42 60.80 35.46
CA GLU A 182 51.63 61.56 36.43
C GLU A 182 52.48 61.95 37.64
N LYS A 183 53.17 60.99 38.28
CA LYS A 183 54.08 61.27 39.40
C LYS A 183 55.20 62.26 39.08
N ARG A 184 55.68 62.27 37.83
CA ARG A 184 56.71 63.24 37.39
C ARG A 184 56.12 64.63 37.20
N LEU A 185 54.88 64.73 36.71
CA LEU A 185 54.15 65.99 36.56
C LEU A 185 53.84 66.58 37.94
N ASP A 186 53.34 65.79 38.89
CA ASP A 186 53.16 66.23 40.29
C ASP A 186 54.48 66.79 40.88
N GLY A 187 55.59 66.11 40.57
CA GLY A 187 56.93 66.55 40.97
C GLY A 187 57.39 67.84 40.28
N HIS A 188 56.91 68.13 39.06
CA HIS A 188 57.14 69.40 38.37
C HIS A 188 56.27 70.52 38.96
N ASP A 189 54.99 70.26 39.24
CA ASP A 189 54.08 71.21 39.87
C ASP A 189 54.67 71.70 41.21
N GLY A 190 55.09 70.78 42.08
CA GLY A 190 55.74 71.15 43.34
C GLY A 190 57.13 71.81 43.19
N ARG A 191 57.75 71.78 42.00
CA ARG A 191 58.95 72.60 41.71
C ARG A 191 58.55 74.01 41.25
N PHE A 192 57.48 74.14 40.47
CA PHE A 192 56.97 75.43 40.03
C PHE A 192 56.42 76.23 41.21
N ASP A 193 55.66 75.62 42.12
CA ASP A 193 55.21 76.29 43.36
C ASP A 193 56.37 76.88 44.17
N ARG A 194 57.49 76.14 44.24
CA ARG A 194 58.71 76.60 44.92
C ARG A 194 59.44 77.72 44.18
N ILE A 195 59.34 77.76 42.85
CA ILE A 195 59.90 78.85 42.04
C ILE A 195 59.04 80.09 42.24
N ASP A 196 57.72 79.97 42.17
CA ASP A 196 56.79 81.07 42.38
C ASP A 196 56.99 81.70 43.76
N ALA A 197 57.03 80.90 44.83
CA ALA A 197 57.30 81.41 46.18
C ALA A 197 58.67 82.11 46.32
N ARG A 198 59.67 81.68 45.54
CA ARG A 198 60.99 82.36 45.51
C ARG A 198 60.93 83.68 44.74
N LEU A 199 60.15 83.75 43.66
CA LEU A 199 59.94 84.97 42.89
C LEU A 199 59.16 86.00 43.71
N ASP A 200 58.10 85.59 44.42
CA ASP A 200 57.39 86.45 45.38
C ASP A 200 58.36 87.02 46.43
N GLY A 201 59.28 86.18 46.92
CA GLY A 201 60.33 86.60 47.85
C GLY A 201 61.35 87.56 47.23
N HIS A 202 61.60 87.48 45.91
CA HIS A 202 62.41 88.46 45.19
C HIS A 202 61.67 89.79 45.01
N ASP A 203 60.40 89.76 44.65
CA ASP A 203 59.56 90.96 44.49
C ASP A 203 59.54 91.77 45.78
N GLN A 204 59.29 91.13 46.93
CA GLN A 204 59.35 91.78 48.25
C GLN A 204 60.73 92.38 48.58
N ARG A 205 61.81 91.77 48.07
CA ARG A 205 63.17 92.32 48.27
C ARG A 205 63.39 93.54 47.38
N PHE A 206 62.89 93.53 46.15
CA PHE A 206 62.95 94.67 45.24
C PHE A 206 62.13 95.84 45.79
N ASP A 207 60.91 95.63 46.28
CA ASP A 207 60.10 96.67 46.94
C ASP A 207 60.86 97.35 48.09
N ARG A 208 61.59 96.57 48.90
CA ARG A 208 62.42 97.12 49.99
C ARG A 208 63.64 97.89 49.50
N ILE A 209 64.20 97.52 48.35
CA ILE A 209 65.31 98.25 47.74
C ILE A 209 64.79 99.58 47.20
N ASP A 210 63.68 99.58 46.47
CA ASP A 210 63.04 100.78 45.93
C ASP A 210 62.71 101.77 47.05
N ALA A 211 62.06 101.31 48.13
CA ALA A 211 61.78 102.17 49.30
C ALA A 211 63.05 102.74 49.97
N ARG A 212 64.16 102.00 49.96
CA ARG A 212 65.45 102.50 50.46
C ARG A 212 66.06 103.54 49.53
N LEU A 213 65.92 103.37 48.21
CA LEU A 213 66.37 104.33 47.21
C LEU A 213 65.56 105.62 47.28
N ASP A 214 64.23 105.55 47.40
CA ASP A 214 63.37 106.71 47.66
C ASP A 214 63.83 107.46 48.92
N GLY A 215 64.17 106.72 49.98
CA GLY A 215 64.72 107.30 51.20
C GLY A 215 66.11 107.94 51.02
N HIS A 216 66.92 107.44 50.08
CA HIS A 216 68.18 108.07 49.70
C HIS A 216 67.94 109.34 48.87
N ASP A 217 67.03 109.33 47.91
CA ASP A 217 66.67 110.48 47.08
C ASP A 217 66.21 111.65 47.96
N GLN A 218 65.31 111.39 48.92
CA GLN A 218 64.89 112.41 49.90
C GLN A 218 66.05 112.98 50.74
N ARG A 219 67.08 112.16 51.04
CA ARG A 219 68.28 112.64 51.76
C ARG A 219 69.15 113.48 50.85
N PHE A 220 69.30 113.11 49.59
CA PHE A 220 70.03 113.89 48.58
C PHE A 220 69.34 115.24 48.32
N ASP A 221 68.01 115.28 48.16
CA ASP A 221 67.25 116.53 48.02
C ASP A 221 67.52 117.49 49.19
N LYS A 222 67.56 116.97 50.42
CA LYS A 222 67.88 117.76 51.62
C LYS A 222 69.31 118.28 51.60
N ILE A 223 70.27 117.47 51.17
CA ILE A 223 71.68 117.87 51.04
C ILE A 223 71.81 118.95 49.95
N GLU A 224 71.17 118.77 48.80
CA GLU A 224 71.16 119.74 47.70
C GLU A 224 70.57 121.08 48.17
N ALA A 225 69.43 121.06 48.87
CA ALA A 225 68.85 122.28 49.45
C ALA A 225 69.78 122.96 50.49
N LEU A 226 70.51 122.17 51.30
CA LEU A 226 71.52 122.72 52.21
C LEU A 226 72.69 123.34 51.46
N LEU A 227 73.16 122.71 50.38
CA LEU A 227 74.22 123.25 49.53
C LEU A 227 73.79 124.55 48.86
N VAL A 228 72.60 124.62 48.26
CA VAL A 228 72.04 125.88 47.71
C VAL A 228 71.97 126.97 48.78
N ARG A 229 71.60 126.61 50.02
CA ARG A 229 71.56 127.57 51.13
C ARG A 229 72.95 128.03 51.58
N ILE A 230 73.96 127.17 51.50
CA ILE A 230 75.37 127.53 51.76
C ILE A 230 75.88 128.42 50.63
N ASP A 231 75.58 128.08 49.37
CA ASP A 231 75.94 128.83 48.18
C ASP A 231 75.34 130.25 48.23
N ALA A 232 74.06 130.40 48.58
CA ALA A 232 73.42 131.70 48.81
C ALA A 232 73.99 132.51 50.00
N LYS A 233 74.77 131.88 50.88
CA LYS A 233 75.48 132.53 52.00
C LYS A 233 76.94 132.83 51.69
N LEU A 234 77.48 132.28 50.60
CA LEU A 234 78.75 132.71 50.05
C LEU A 234 78.46 133.99 49.25
N PRO A 235 78.96 135.16 49.67
CA PRO A 235 78.93 136.32 48.77
C PRO A 235 79.70 135.94 47.51
N ASP A 236 79.19 136.34 46.33
CA ASP A 236 80.00 136.36 45.11
C ASP A 236 81.33 137.01 45.49
N ASP A 237 82.40 136.20 45.50
CA ASP A 237 83.75 136.69 45.65
C ASP A 237 83.95 137.60 44.45
N GLN A 238 83.91 138.90 44.73
CA GLN A 238 84.19 139.93 43.74
C GLN A 238 85.56 139.59 43.14
N PRO A 239 85.66 139.36 41.83
CA PRO A 239 86.96 139.20 41.22
C PRO A 239 87.73 140.50 41.42
N VAL A 240 88.92 140.34 41.99
CA VAL A 240 90.01 141.31 42.06
C VAL A 240 90.26 141.95 40.70
#